data_AF-A0A357AY56-F1
#
_entry.id   AF-A0A357AY56-F1
#
_cell.length_a   1.000
_cell.length_b   1.000
_cell.length_c   1.000
_cell.angle_alpha   90.00
_cell.angle_beta   90.00
_cell.angle_gamma   90.00
#
_symmetry.space_group_name_H-M   'P 1'
#
loop_
_entity.id
_entity.type
_entity.pdbx_description
1 polymer ?
#
loop_
_entity_poly.entity_id
_entity_poly.type
_entity_poly.pdbx_seq_one_letter_code
_entity_poly.pdbx_strand_id
1 'polypeptide(L)'
;IKKYQWTAIPLELHGVVALRNGDLVDVVIGRDKNDPQFVITDLLPHLAADQMKKTMSEAITGEGLNILIGSTPYADDGKDRVKLAVLSILADRYDIVEEDFVSAELAAVPAFDVRDVGLDRSLIGGYGQDDRVCAYAELRAILNMEKPARTCVCILA
;
A
#
# COMPACT_ATOMS: atom_id res chain seq x y z
N ILE A 1 -12.34 -2.57 4.17
CA ILE A 1 -12.02 -1.31 3.44
C ILE A 1 -13.20 -0.86 2.59
N LYS A 2 -13.36 0.45 2.34
CA LYS A 2 -14.30 0.99 1.34
C LYS A 2 -13.63 1.00 -0.04
N LYS A 3 -13.82 -0.05 -0.84
CA LYS A 3 -13.06 -0.32 -2.08
C LYS A 3 -12.97 0.87 -3.04
N TYR A 4 -14.06 1.61 -3.20
CA TYR A 4 -14.13 2.80 -4.06
C TYR A 4 -13.23 3.96 -3.65
N GLN A 5 -12.70 3.97 -2.42
CA GLN A 5 -11.74 5.00 -1.97
C GLN A 5 -10.29 4.63 -2.32
N TRP A 6 -10.06 3.47 -2.93
CA TRP A 6 -8.72 2.95 -3.26
C TRP A 6 -8.41 3.04 -4.76
N THR A 7 -9.41 3.35 -5.59
CA THR A 7 -9.22 3.57 -7.03
C THR A 7 -8.77 5.01 -7.29
N ALA A 8 -8.02 5.21 -8.37
CA ALA A 8 -7.57 6.52 -8.85
C ALA A 8 -6.82 7.39 -7.81
N ILE A 9 -6.16 6.77 -6.83
CA ILE A 9 -5.26 7.43 -5.88
C ILE A 9 -3.84 6.87 -5.99
N PRO A 10 -2.80 7.65 -5.65
CA PRO A 10 -1.44 7.14 -5.56
C PRO A 10 -1.30 6.13 -4.42
N LEU A 11 -0.65 5.01 -4.70
CA LEU A 11 -0.37 3.93 -3.76
C LEU A 11 1.14 3.68 -3.69
N GLU A 12 1.61 3.30 -2.51
CA GLU A 12 2.94 2.78 -2.25
C GLU A 12 2.83 1.30 -1.84
N LEU A 13 3.84 0.51 -2.15
CA LEU A 13 3.91 -0.91 -1.83
C LEU A 13 4.87 -1.14 -0.68
N HIS A 14 4.39 -1.80 0.36
CA HIS A 14 5.15 -2.12 1.57
C HIS A 14 5.04 -3.60 1.88
N GLY A 15 6.10 -4.19 2.40
CA GLY A 15 6.03 -5.53 2.91
C GLY A 15 7.37 -6.23 2.99
N VAL A 16 7.30 -7.54 3.10
CA VAL A 16 8.47 -8.41 3.18
C VAL A 16 8.24 -9.63 2.32
N VAL A 17 9.30 -10.09 1.65
CA VAL A 17 9.30 -11.31 0.86
C VAL A 17 10.31 -12.27 1.45
N ALA A 18 9.88 -13.49 1.77
CA ALA A 18 10.79 -14.56 2.17
C ALA A 18 11.24 -15.32 0.91
N LEU A 19 12.51 -15.20 0.57
CA LEU A 19 13.13 -15.87 -0.56
C LEU A 19 13.30 -17.36 -0.29
N ARG A 20 13.49 -18.15 -1.34
CA ARG A 20 13.69 -19.61 -1.24
C ARG A 20 14.87 -20.04 -0.34
N ASN A 21 15.92 -19.22 -0.23
CA ASN A 21 17.07 -19.47 0.65
C ASN A 21 16.76 -19.15 2.13
N GLY A 22 15.59 -18.58 2.43
CA GLY A 22 15.16 -18.16 3.76
C GLY A 22 15.49 -16.71 4.09
N ASP A 23 16.15 -15.97 3.18
CA ASP A 23 16.43 -14.55 3.39
C ASP A 23 15.14 -13.72 3.30
N LEU A 24 15.05 -12.72 4.16
CA LEU A 24 13.93 -11.77 4.18
C LEU A 24 14.34 -10.48 3.47
N VAL A 25 13.54 -10.09 2.49
CA VAL A 25 13.74 -8.86 1.71
C VAL A 25 12.61 -7.88 2.01
N ASP A 26 12.96 -6.74 2.58
CA ASP A 26 12.03 -5.62 2.78
C ASP A 26 11.73 -4.95 1.44
N VAL A 27 10.45 -4.87 1.09
CA VAL A 27 9.96 -4.20 -0.11
C VAL A 27 9.28 -2.90 0.30
N VAL A 28 9.85 -1.78 -0.13
CA VAL A 28 9.25 -0.45 -0.02
C VAL A 28 9.43 0.24 -1.36
N ILE A 29 8.32 0.54 -2.04
CA ILE A 29 8.31 1.21 -3.35
C ILE A 29 7.24 2.30 -3.34
N GLY A 30 7.63 3.54 -3.65
CA GLY A 30 6.72 4.67 -3.82
C GLY A 30 6.65 5.64 -2.64
N ARG A 31 7.33 5.30 -1.54
CA ARG A 31 7.52 6.17 -0.36
C ARG A 31 8.52 7.29 -0.64
N ASP A 32 9.62 6.96 -1.30
CA ASP A 32 10.62 7.95 -1.68
C ASP A 32 10.13 8.80 -2.85
N LYS A 33 10.43 10.11 -2.82
CA LYS A 33 9.96 11.06 -3.85
C LYS A 33 10.44 10.75 -5.26
N ASN A 34 11.53 9.98 -5.39
CA ASN A 34 12.11 9.57 -6.66
C ASN A 34 11.64 8.18 -7.10
N ASP A 35 10.91 7.45 -6.25
CA ASP A 35 10.35 6.16 -6.61
C ASP A 35 9.09 6.33 -7.47
N PRO A 36 8.78 5.35 -8.33
CA PRO A 36 7.47 5.27 -8.95
C PRO A 36 6.39 4.97 -7.90
N GLN A 37 5.18 5.44 -8.17
CA GLN A 37 3.99 5.12 -7.40
C GLN A 37 3.04 4.25 -8.23
N PHE A 38 2.14 3.55 -7.54
CA PHE A 38 1.15 2.70 -8.16
C PHE A 38 -0.24 3.33 -8.14
N VAL A 39 -1.17 2.75 -8.90
CA VAL A 39 -2.58 3.14 -8.89
C VAL A 39 -3.44 1.93 -9.19
N ILE A 40 -4.66 1.89 -8.65
CA ILE A 40 -5.72 1.02 -9.13
C ILE A 40 -6.59 1.84 -10.08
N THR A 41 -6.67 1.46 -11.35
CA THR A 41 -7.44 2.21 -12.34
C THR A 41 -8.94 2.11 -12.09
N ASP A 42 -9.68 3.18 -12.37
CA ASP A 42 -11.15 3.17 -12.37
C ASP A 42 -11.70 3.38 -13.79
N LEU A 43 -12.96 3.02 -13.98
CA LEU A 43 -13.66 3.27 -15.23
C LEU A 43 -14.00 4.76 -15.35
N LEU A 44 -13.58 5.37 -16.45
CA LEU A 44 -13.85 6.77 -16.72
C LEU A 44 -15.38 7.05 -16.76
N PRO A 45 -15.83 8.21 -16.26
CA PRO A 45 -17.26 8.48 -16.05
C PRO A 45 -18.10 8.40 -17.32
N HIS A 46 -17.52 8.74 -18.49
CA HIS A 46 -18.21 8.67 -19.78
C HIS A 46 -18.58 7.24 -20.23
N LEU A 47 -17.94 6.21 -19.66
CA LEU A 47 -18.23 4.80 -19.92
C LEU A 47 -18.80 4.08 -18.69
N ALA A 48 -18.91 4.76 -17.55
CA ALA A 48 -19.30 4.19 -16.27
C ALA A 48 -20.83 4.15 -16.05
N ALA A 49 -21.65 4.38 -17.08
CA ALA A 49 -23.11 4.52 -16.93
C ALA A 49 -23.76 3.33 -16.17
N ASP A 50 -23.32 2.11 -16.43
CA ASP A 50 -23.83 0.92 -15.73
C ASP A 50 -23.16 0.68 -14.38
N GLN A 51 -21.89 1.05 -14.22
CA GLN A 51 -21.19 1.00 -12.93
C GLN A 51 -21.83 1.94 -11.92
N MET A 52 -22.21 3.16 -12.36
CA MET A 52 -22.84 4.19 -11.53
C MET A 52 -24.24 3.83 -11.03
N LYS A 53 -24.92 2.86 -11.66
CA LYS A 53 -26.22 2.34 -11.20
C LYS A 53 -26.08 1.28 -10.10
N LYS A 54 -24.89 0.69 -9.95
CA LYS A 54 -24.64 -0.37 -8.95
C LYS A 54 -24.54 0.24 -7.57
N THR A 55 -24.80 -0.57 -6.55
CA THR A 55 -24.48 -0.18 -5.18
C THR A 55 -22.96 -0.04 -5.02
N MET A 56 -22.51 0.79 -4.07
CA MET A 56 -21.06 1.03 -3.85
C MET A 56 -20.28 -0.27 -3.54
N SER A 57 -20.95 -1.29 -3.01
CA SER A 57 -20.38 -2.62 -2.75
C SER A 57 -20.16 -3.47 -4.01
N GLU A 58 -20.92 -3.19 -5.08
CA GLU A 58 -20.94 -3.95 -6.33
C GLU A 58 -20.25 -3.21 -7.49
N ALA A 59 -20.16 -1.88 -7.40
CA ALA A 59 -19.53 -1.03 -8.41
C ALA A 59 -18.04 -1.35 -8.58
N ILE A 60 -17.36 -1.71 -7.48
CA ILE A 60 -15.93 -2.08 -7.45
C ILE A 60 -15.79 -3.37 -6.66
N THR A 61 -15.38 -4.44 -7.34
CA THR A 61 -15.16 -5.76 -6.74
C THR A 61 -13.79 -5.84 -6.08
N GLY A 62 -13.57 -6.86 -5.22
CA GLY A 62 -12.25 -7.07 -4.62
C GLY A 62 -11.21 -7.50 -5.67
N GLU A 63 -11.60 -8.42 -6.56
CA GLU A 63 -10.78 -8.88 -7.69
C GLU A 63 -10.46 -7.78 -8.70
N GLY A 64 -11.25 -6.71 -8.73
CA GLY A 64 -11.01 -5.53 -9.57
C GLY A 64 -9.94 -4.58 -9.01
N LEU A 65 -9.47 -4.79 -7.77
CA LEU A 65 -8.43 -3.97 -7.13
C LEU A 65 -7.02 -4.35 -7.62
N ASN A 66 -6.84 -4.34 -8.94
CA ASN A 66 -5.57 -4.67 -9.58
C ASN A 66 -4.67 -3.44 -9.62
N ILE A 67 -3.50 -3.58 -9.02
CA ILE A 67 -2.47 -2.53 -8.99
C ILE A 67 -1.78 -2.49 -10.36
N LEU A 68 -1.70 -1.30 -10.96
CA LEU A 68 -0.98 -1.09 -12.20
C LEU A 68 0.53 -1.06 -11.92
N ILE A 69 1.25 -2.12 -12.28
CA ILE A 69 2.69 -2.30 -11.98
C ILE A 69 3.62 -2.11 -13.18
N GLY A 70 3.09 -2.04 -14.41
CA GLY A 70 3.92 -1.86 -15.60
C GLY A 70 3.15 -1.99 -16.90
N SER A 71 3.75 -1.51 -17.99
CA SER A 71 3.15 -1.53 -19.33
C SER A 71 4.16 -1.71 -20.48
N THR A 72 5.46 -1.50 -20.22
CA THR A 72 6.50 -1.60 -21.25
C THR A 72 6.95 -3.06 -21.41
N PRO A 73 6.88 -3.65 -22.61
CA PRO A 73 7.32 -5.03 -22.84
C PRO A 73 8.83 -5.13 -23.00
N TYR A 74 9.39 -6.31 -22.72
CA TYR A 74 10.74 -6.68 -23.19
C TYR A 74 10.88 -6.52 -24.71
N ALA A 75 12.08 -6.20 -25.21
CA ALA A 75 12.32 -5.93 -26.63
C ALA A 75 12.14 -7.15 -27.55
N ASP A 76 12.48 -8.35 -27.07
CA ASP A 76 12.42 -9.58 -27.87
C ASP A 76 11.00 -10.15 -28.01
N ASP A 77 10.80 -10.98 -29.04
CA ASP A 77 9.52 -11.64 -29.31
C ASP A 77 9.20 -12.74 -28.29
N GLY A 78 7.92 -12.86 -27.93
CA GLY A 78 7.47 -13.82 -26.92
C GLY A 78 6.10 -13.48 -26.35
N LYS A 79 5.58 -14.36 -25.49
CA LYS A 79 4.35 -14.13 -24.71
C LYS A 79 4.69 -13.41 -23.40
N ASP A 80 3.71 -12.72 -22.81
CA ASP A 80 3.81 -12.10 -21.48
C ASP A 80 5.00 -11.14 -21.29
N ARG A 81 5.42 -10.46 -22.35
CA ARG A 81 6.61 -9.59 -22.36
C ARG A 81 6.59 -8.47 -21.33
N VAL A 82 5.41 -7.94 -20.99
CA VAL A 82 5.24 -6.92 -19.93
C VAL A 82 5.46 -7.54 -18.55
N LYS A 83 4.91 -8.73 -18.30
CA LYS A 83 5.13 -9.48 -17.06
C LYS A 83 6.61 -9.77 -16.86
N LEU A 84 7.28 -10.27 -17.89
CA LEU A 84 8.72 -10.54 -17.85
C LEU A 84 9.52 -9.28 -17.53
N ALA A 85 9.18 -8.14 -18.13
CA ALA A 85 9.87 -6.87 -17.89
C ALA A 85 9.75 -6.43 -16.41
N VAL A 86 8.55 -6.54 -15.84
CA VAL A 86 8.32 -6.26 -14.42
C VAL A 86 9.08 -7.24 -13.52
N LEU A 87 9.05 -8.54 -13.84
CA LEU A 87 9.81 -9.55 -13.08
C LEU A 87 11.32 -9.29 -13.12
N SER A 88 11.88 -8.84 -14.24
CA SER A 88 13.31 -8.46 -14.29
C SER A 88 13.61 -7.28 -13.39
N ILE A 89 12.76 -6.24 -13.37
CA ILE A 89 12.96 -5.08 -12.48
C ILE A 89 12.97 -5.54 -11.01
N LEU A 90 12.10 -6.48 -10.65
CA LEU A 90 12.04 -7.02 -9.30
C LEU A 90 13.23 -7.92 -8.97
N ALA A 91 13.66 -8.77 -9.91
CA ALA A 91 14.86 -9.58 -9.77
C ALA A 91 16.12 -8.70 -9.63
N ASP A 92 16.27 -7.68 -10.48
CA ASP A 92 17.43 -6.79 -10.46
C ASP A 92 17.49 -5.94 -9.17
N ARG A 93 16.34 -5.50 -8.66
CA ARG A 93 16.26 -4.62 -7.48
C ARG A 93 16.27 -5.37 -6.14
N TYR A 94 15.69 -6.56 -6.10
CA TYR A 94 15.38 -7.28 -4.86
C TYR A 94 15.77 -8.76 -4.86
N ASP A 95 16.31 -9.30 -5.96
CA ASP A 95 16.57 -10.73 -6.16
C ASP A 95 15.32 -11.62 -5.99
N ILE A 96 14.15 -11.05 -6.30
CA ILE A 96 12.84 -11.71 -6.21
C ILE A 96 12.50 -12.40 -7.53
N VAL A 97 12.10 -13.67 -7.47
CA VAL A 97 11.49 -14.39 -8.60
C VAL A 97 9.98 -14.55 -8.42
N GLU A 98 9.27 -14.98 -9.47
CA GLU A 98 7.81 -15.12 -9.43
C GLU A 98 7.30 -16.06 -8.32
N GLU A 99 8.02 -17.14 -8.03
CA GLU A 99 7.62 -18.11 -7.00
C GLU A 99 7.68 -17.53 -5.57
N ASP A 100 8.54 -16.53 -5.32
CA ASP A 100 8.70 -15.95 -3.98
C ASP A 100 7.45 -15.15 -3.53
N PHE A 101 6.56 -14.78 -4.45
CA PHE A 101 5.27 -14.15 -4.12
C PHE A 101 4.35 -15.07 -3.31
N VAL A 102 4.58 -16.40 -3.33
CA VAL A 102 3.83 -17.36 -2.49
C VAL A 102 4.16 -17.15 -1.00
N SER A 103 5.35 -16.65 -0.69
CA SER A 103 5.87 -16.36 0.66
C SER A 103 6.09 -14.86 0.88
N ALA A 104 5.28 -14.04 0.20
CA ALA A 104 5.30 -12.59 0.32
C ALA A 104 4.13 -12.07 1.15
N GLU A 105 4.42 -11.14 2.04
CA GLU A 105 3.44 -10.34 2.78
C GLU A 105 3.55 -8.91 2.27
N LEU A 106 2.69 -8.55 1.30
CA LEU A 106 2.69 -7.25 0.64
C LEU A 106 1.37 -6.51 0.88
N ALA A 107 1.48 -5.23 1.22
CA ALA A 107 0.38 -4.32 1.41
C ALA A 107 0.57 -3.08 0.51
N ALA A 108 -0.44 -2.79 -0.31
CA ALA A 108 -0.55 -1.49 -0.93
C ALA A 108 -1.27 -0.53 0.01
N VAL A 109 -0.70 0.67 0.18
CA VAL A 109 -1.26 1.71 1.06
C VAL A 109 -1.27 3.05 0.34
N PRO A 110 -2.18 4.00 0.70
CA PRO A 110 -2.18 5.33 0.12
C PRO A 110 -0.85 6.06 0.32
N ALA A 111 -0.23 6.53 -0.76
CA ALA A 111 1.03 7.26 -0.73
C ALA A 111 0.85 8.76 -0.44
N PHE A 112 -0.16 9.11 0.37
CA PHE A 112 -0.42 10.48 0.78
C PHE A 112 0.44 10.84 1.98
N ASP A 113 1.14 11.97 1.89
CA ASP A 113 1.78 12.58 3.06
C ASP A 113 0.74 12.97 4.12
N VAL A 114 1.12 12.87 5.39
CA VAL A 114 0.36 13.45 6.50
C VAL A 114 0.42 14.98 6.42
N ARG A 115 -0.73 15.65 6.55
CA ARG A 115 -0.87 17.11 6.44
C ARG A 115 -1.84 17.67 7.46
N ASP A 116 -1.72 18.96 7.75
CA ASP A 116 -2.77 19.70 8.47
C ASP A 116 -4.00 19.87 7.56
N VAL A 117 -5.19 19.82 8.15
CA VAL A 117 -6.49 19.94 7.47
C VAL A 117 -7.30 21.07 8.11
N GLY A 118 -8.00 21.85 7.27
CA GLY A 118 -8.75 23.04 7.69
C GLY A 118 -7.95 24.33 7.50
N LEU A 119 -8.65 25.45 7.27
CA LEU A 119 -8.02 26.77 7.11
C LEU A 119 -7.25 27.20 8.37
N ASP A 120 -7.72 26.73 9.52
CA ASP A 120 -7.15 26.94 10.85
C ASP A 120 -6.08 25.92 11.22
N ARG A 121 -5.88 24.89 10.39
CA ARG A 121 -4.89 23.81 10.60
C ARG A 121 -5.10 23.06 11.91
N SER A 122 -6.34 22.95 12.38
CA SER A 122 -6.66 22.34 13.68
C SER A 122 -6.74 20.81 13.63
N LEU A 123 -6.74 20.20 12.45
CA LEU A 123 -6.88 18.76 12.24
C LEU A 123 -5.66 18.18 11.53
N ILE A 124 -5.39 16.89 11.75
CA ILE A 124 -4.35 16.13 11.05
C ILE A 124 -5.03 15.12 10.12
N GLY A 125 -4.70 15.18 8.82
CA GLY A 125 -5.15 14.22 7.81
C GLY A 125 -4.03 13.28 7.40
N GLY A 126 -4.31 11.98 7.39
CA GLY A 126 -3.35 10.96 6.96
C GLY A 126 -3.95 9.57 6.94
N TYR A 127 -3.32 8.66 6.20
CA TYR A 127 -3.70 7.24 6.18
C TYR A 127 -3.32 6.54 7.49
N GLY A 128 -4.14 5.58 7.90
CA GLY A 128 -3.86 4.71 9.05
C GLY A 128 -4.02 5.39 10.41
N GLN A 129 -4.77 6.50 10.50
CA GLN A 129 -5.09 7.14 11.79
C GLN A 129 -5.87 6.20 12.72
N ASP A 130 -6.73 5.35 12.15
CA ASP A 130 -7.50 4.34 12.88
C ASP A 130 -6.56 3.47 13.71
N ASP A 131 -6.75 3.55 15.02
CA ASP A 131 -5.96 2.96 16.11
C ASP A 131 -4.46 3.35 16.21
N ARG A 132 -3.75 3.68 15.11
CA ARG A 132 -2.33 4.12 15.22
C ARG A 132 -2.17 5.43 16.00
N VAL A 133 -3.18 6.31 15.97
CA VAL A 133 -3.16 7.55 16.78
C VAL A 133 -3.24 7.25 18.27
N CYS A 134 -4.04 6.25 18.66
CA CYS A 134 -4.16 5.77 20.03
C CYS A 134 -2.86 5.09 20.46
N ALA A 135 -2.36 4.15 19.64
CA ALA A 135 -1.11 3.44 19.87
C ALA A 135 0.07 4.39 20.08
N TYR A 136 0.19 5.42 19.24
CA TYR A 136 1.24 6.41 19.40
C TYR A 136 1.11 7.21 20.71
N ALA A 137 -0.10 7.68 21.04
CA ALA A 137 -0.33 8.42 22.27
C ALA A 137 -0.05 7.57 23.52
N GLU A 138 -0.48 6.31 23.52
CA GLU A 138 -0.23 5.32 24.59
C GLU A 138 1.27 5.04 24.74
N LEU A 139 1.96 4.76 23.63
CA LEU A 139 3.39 4.51 23.62
C LEU A 139 4.18 5.73 24.14
N ARG A 140 3.81 6.94 23.72
CA ARG A 140 4.43 8.17 24.23
C ARG A 140 4.17 8.35 25.73
N ALA A 141 2.97 8.04 26.21
CA ALA A 141 2.64 8.16 27.63
C ALA A 141 3.45 7.18 28.49
N ILE A 142 3.52 5.90 28.10
CA ILE A 142 4.24 4.89 28.88
C ILE A 142 5.75 5.15 28.90
N LEU A 143 6.35 5.61 27.79
CA LEU A 143 7.79 5.90 27.71
C LEU A 143 8.19 7.15 28.50
N ASN A 144 7.30 8.13 28.64
CA ASN A 144 7.54 9.34 29.43
C ASN A 144 7.20 9.17 30.92
N MET A 145 6.71 8.01 31.33
CA MET A 145 6.28 7.74 32.70
C MET A 145 7.47 7.33 33.56
N GLU A 146 7.79 8.11 34.60
CA GLU A 146 8.99 7.85 35.42
C GLU A 146 8.74 6.87 36.58
N LYS A 147 7.87 7.22 37.52
CA LYS A 147 7.63 6.44 38.75
C LYS A 147 6.14 6.24 38.99
N PRO A 148 5.50 5.29 38.28
CA PRO A 148 4.09 5.02 38.51
C PRO A 148 3.88 4.32 39.86
N ALA A 149 2.72 4.55 40.48
CA ALA A 149 2.36 3.93 41.76
C ALA A 149 2.11 2.42 41.66
N ARG A 150 1.84 1.92 40.45
CA ARG A 150 1.65 0.50 40.13
C ARG A 150 2.33 0.20 38.79
N THR A 151 2.61 -1.06 38.51
CA THR A 151 3.10 -1.48 37.19
C THR A 151 2.12 -1.06 36.10
N CYS A 152 2.63 -0.35 35.10
CA CYS A 152 1.89 0.03 33.90
C CYS A 152 2.42 -0.79 32.72
N VAL A 153 1.52 -1.22 31.83
CA VAL A 153 1.84 -1.99 30.63
C VAL A 153 1.13 -1.34 29.45
N CYS A 154 1.84 -1.21 28.33
CA CYS A 154 1.29 -0.81 27.04
C CYS A 154 1.30 -2.02 26.11
N ILE A 155 0.17 -2.30 25.46
CA ILE A 155 0.02 -3.42 24.54
C ILE A 155 -0.36 -2.87 23.18
N LEU A 156 0.46 -3.15 22.18
CA LEU A 156 0.20 -2.84 20.79
C LEU A 156 -0.04 -4.18 20.09
N ALA A 157 -1.29 -4.44 19.67
CA ALA A 157 -1.73 -5.72 19.11
C ALA A 157 -2.41 -5.53 17.75
#